data_AF-A0A6G6ZUQ3-F1
#
_entry.id   AF-A0A6G6ZUQ3-F1
#
_cell.length_a   1.000
_cell.length_b   1.000
_cell.length_c   1.000
_cell.angle_alpha   90.00
_cell.angle_beta   90.00
_cell.angle_gamma   90.00
#
_symmetry.space_group_name_H-M   'P 1'
#
loop_
_entity.id
_entity.type
_entity.pdbx_description
1 polymer ?
#
loop_
_entity_poly.entity_id
_entity_poly.type
_entity_poly.pdbx_seq_one_letter_code
_entity_poly.pdbx_strand_id
1 'polypeptide(L)'
;MSHCTKFEFTYTDEETIVKAFTKLGLTPTTELIGEYNILSKLTIRLLGYMGSSQFRAISAPTDGGYNYFACKMENNVYKLIIEHASLFKKDESTTKNLASRFQRAYISAAIENTMQRIEASGIPTRLKESEDNFDIEFGSNYEYRIRVTLSGNEIKEEVFGVKGDICTKLTEELESLLASPTAELLTEWKPEYTVVHEEQTLQILSARL
;
A
#
# COMPACT_ATOMS: atom_id res chain seq x y z
N MET A 1 2.37 10.85 21.88
CA MET A 1 3.66 10.41 21.30
C MET A 1 3.45 10.07 19.83
N SER A 2 4.31 10.59 18.96
CA SER A 2 4.29 10.32 17.52
C SER A 2 5.37 9.30 17.17
N HIS A 3 5.20 8.48 16.15
CA HIS A 3 6.27 7.60 15.66
C HIS A 3 6.40 7.67 14.14
N CYS A 4 7.56 7.24 13.66
CA CYS A 4 7.88 7.09 12.25
C CYS A 4 8.42 5.68 12.06
N THR A 5 7.74 4.84 11.27
CA THR A 5 8.25 3.50 10.90
C THR A 5 8.69 3.51 9.43
N LYS A 6 9.83 2.91 9.14
CA LYS A 6 10.29 2.65 7.76
C LYS A 6 10.47 1.16 7.53
N PHE A 7 10.06 0.69 6.36
CA PHE A 7 10.18 -0.71 5.97
C PHE A 7 10.17 -0.92 4.46
N GLU A 8 10.65 -2.09 4.02
CA GLU A 8 10.59 -2.51 2.63
C GLU A 8 9.18 -2.99 2.26
N PHE A 9 8.66 -2.48 1.14
CA PHE A 9 7.34 -2.81 0.65
C PHE A 9 7.26 -4.25 0.11
N THR A 10 6.15 -4.92 0.40
CA THR A 10 5.83 -6.25 -0.13
C THR A 10 4.31 -6.40 -0.29
N TYR A 11 3.87 -7.12 -1.33
CA TYR A 11 2.48 -7.53 -1.46
C TYR A 11 2.23 -8.78 -0.61
N THR A 12 1.35 -8.72 0.39
CA THR A 12 1.12 -9.82 1.34
C THR A 12 -0.34 -10.28 1.40
N ASP A 13 -1.28 -9.47 0.94
CA ASP A 13 -2.71 -9.74 1.09
C ASP A 13 -3.42 -9.91 -0.26
N GLU A 14 -4.15 -11.03 -0.38
CA GLU A 14 -4.85 -11.43 -1.59
C GLU A 14 -6.06 -10.52 -1.87
N GLU A 15 -6.81 -10.18 -0.83
CA GLU A 15 -8.00 -9.34 -0.96
C GLU A 15 -7.61 -7.92 -1.40
N THR A 16 -6.53 -7.39 -0.84
CA THR A 16 -5.96 -6.09 -1.20
C THR A 16 -5.42 -6.10 -2.64
N ILE A 17 -4.82 -7.21 -3.10
CA ILE A 17 -4.45 -7.39 -4.53
C ILE A 17 -5.68 -7.31 -5.44
N VAL A 18 -6.77 -8.02 -5.10
CA VAL A 18 -8.02 -7.99 -5.88
C VAL A 18 -8.64 -6.59 -5.90
N LYS A 19 -8.62 -5.88 -4.76
CA LYS A 19 -9.06 -4.49 -4.67
C LYS A 19 -8.18 -3.56 -5.51
N ALA A 20 -6.87 -3.77 -5.53
CA ALA A 20 -5.93 -3.00 -6.36
C ALA A 20 -6.24 -3.15 -7.86
N PHE A 21 -6.50 -4.38 -8.32
CA PHE A 21 -6.95 -4.63 -9.70
C PHE A 21 -8.25 -3.87 -10.02
N THR A 22 -9.23 -3.98 -9.13
CA THR A 22 -10.53 -3.33 -9.29
C THR A 22 -10.40 -1.80 -9.32
N LYS A 23 -9.52 -1.22 -8.49
CA LYS A 23 -9.19 0.22 -8.50
C LYS A 23 -8.57 0.70 -9.81
N LEU A 24 -7.84 -0.17 -10.50
CA LEU A 24 -7.32 0.10 -11.84
C LEU A 24 -8.38 -0.05 -12.94
N GLY A 25 -9.63 -0.38 -12.59
CA GLY A 25 -10.70 -0.66 -13.55
C GLY A 25 -10.58 -2.02 -14.23
N LEU A 26 -9.76 -2.92 -13.67
CA LEU A 26 -9.50 -4.25 -14.22
C LEU A 26 -10.40 -5.29 -13.55
N THR A 27 -10.74 -6.35 -14.27
CA THR A 27 -11.47 -7.50 -13.72
C THR A 27 -10.48 -8.64 -13.47
N PRO A 28 -10.06 -8.87 -12.22
CA PRO A 28 -9.10 -9.91 -11.91
C PRO A 28 -9.74 -11.30 -12.00
N THR A 29 -8.95 -12.26 -12.46
CA THR A 29 -9.25 -13.69 -12.44
C THR A 29 -8.20 -14.42 -11.62
N THR A 30 -8.62 -15.44 -10.86
CA THR A 30 -7.67 -16.35 -10.21
C THR A 30 -7.37 -17.49 -11.14
N GLU A 31 -6.12 -17.67 -11.49
CA GLU A 31 -5.66 -18.71 -12.41
C GLU A 31 -4.50 -19.51 -11.80
N LEU A 32 -4.40 -20.79 -12.18
CA LEU A 32 -3.19 -21.58 -11.93
C LEU A 32 -2.24 -21.34 -13.09
N ILE A 33 -1.10 -20.71 -12.79
CA ILE A 33 -0.06 -20.43 -13.78
C ILE A 33 1.09 -21.39 -13.55
N GLY A 34 1.47 -22.12 -14.59
CA GLY A 34 2.65 -22.97 -14.56
C GLY A 34 3.92 -22.14 -14.62
N GLU A 35 4.90 -22.47 -13.78
CA GLU A 35 6.24 -21.89 -13.89
C GLU A 35 6.92 -22.43 -15.14
N TYR A 36 7.07 -21.56 -16.13
CA TYR A 36 7.98 -21.73 -17.25
C TYR A 36 8.92 -20.55 -17.28
N ASN A 37 9.77 -20.47 -16.25
CA ASN A 37 10.82 -19.47 -16.04
C ASN A 37 10.68 -18.23 -16.95
N ILE A 38 9.64 -17.39 -16.76
CA ILE A 38 9.56 -16.02 -17.31
C ILE A 38 9.33 -15.89 -18.86
N LEU A 39 8.79 -16.86 -19.62
CA LEU A 39 9.15 -16.97 -21.06
C LEU A 39 8.10 -17.19 -22.17
N SER A 40 8.56 -16.76 -23.35
CA SER A 40 8.01 -16.78 -24.71
C SER A 40 7.80 -18.15 -25.39
N LYS A 41 7.06 -18.18 -26.52
CA LYS A 41 6.63 -19.37 -27.32
C LYS A 41 7.70 -20.39 -27.75
N LEU A 42 8.99 -20.08 -27.75
CA LEU A 42 10.05 -21.07 -28.03
C LEU A 42 10.20 -22.07 -26.86
N THR A 43 9.81 -21.66 -25.66
CA THR A 43 9.80 -22.46 -24.42
C THR A 43 8.66 -23.48 -24.38
N ILE A 44 7.58 -23.27 -25.14
CA ILE A 44 6.38 -24.11 -25.10
C ILE A 44 6.39 -25.20 -26.19
N ARG A 45 7.11 -25.01 -27.31
CA ARG A 45 7.02 -25.91 -28.48
C ARG A 45 7.84 -27.21 -28.37
N LEU A 46 8.86 -27.26 -27.50
CA LEU A 46 9.65 -28.48 -27.19
C LEU A 46 9.00 -29.35 -26.11
N LEU A 47 8.04 -28.78 -25.39
CA LEU A 47 7.30 -29.44 -24.33
C LEU A 47 6.03 -30.07 -24.89
N GLY A 48 6.22 -31.13 -25.67
CA GLY A 48 5.34 -32.29 -25.52
C GLY A 48 5.39 -32.88 -24.09
N TYR A 49 5.48 -32.05 -23.04
CA TYR A 49 5.79 -32.41 -21.66
C TYR A 49 5.44 -31.31 -20.63
N MET A 50 5.33 -31.75 -19.38
CA MET A 50 4.77 -31.09 -18.19
C MET A 50 5.86 -30.40 -17.34
N GLY A 51 5.68 -29.12 -16.96
CA GLY A 51 6.55 -28.39 -16.03
C GLY A 51 6.40 -28.80 -14.55
N SER A 52 7.38 -28.42 -13.70
CA SER A 52 7.59 -28.93 -12.33
C SER A 52 6.92 -28.14 -11.19
N SER A 53 6.39 -26.95 -11.43
CA SER A 53 5.73 -26.12 -10.40
C SER A 53 4.56 -25.33 -10.99
N GLN A 54 3.42 -25.35 -10.30
CA GLN A 54 2.25 -24.51 -10.59
C GLN A 54 2.11 -23.51 -9.44
N PHE A 55 2.01 -22.23 -9.75
CA PHE A 55 1.74 -21.19 -8.77
C PHE A 55 0.37 -20.55 -9.04
N ARG A 56 -0.35 -20.26 -7.97
CA ARG A 56 -1.60 -19.52 -8.04
C ARG A 56 -1.28 -18.06 -8.32
N ALA A 57 -1.94 -17.47 -9.30
CA ALA A 57 -1.81 -16.06 -9.59
C ALA A 57 -3.18 -15.39 -9.73
N ILE A 58 -3.22 -14.12 -9.35
CA ILE A 58 -4.33 -13.24 -9.71
C ILE A 58 -3.87 -12.47 -10.95
N SER A 59 -4.59 -12.66 -12.05
CA SER A 59 -4.25 -12.09 -13.35
C SER A 59 -5.31 -11.11 -13.81
N ALA A 60 -4.89 -10.10 -14.56
CA ALA A 60 -5.81 -9.25 -15.31
C ALA A 60 -5.12 -8.67 -16.55
N PRO A 61 -5.78 -8.66 -17.71
CA PRO A 61 -5.28 -7.93 -18.88
C PRO A 61 -5.38 -6.43 -18.63
N THR A 62 -4.54 -5.65 -19.29
CA THR A 62 -4.61 -4.18 -19.30
C THR A 62 -4.50 -3.66 -20.73
N ASP A 63 -4.79 -2.37 -20.91
CA ASP A 63 -4.71 -1.71 -22.20
C ASP A 63 -3.28 -1.76 -22.77
N GLY A 64 -3.17 -1.71 -24.09
CA GLY A 64 -1.87 -1.75 -24.77
C GLY A 64 -1.24 -3.16 -24.80
N GLY A 65 -2.01 -4.20 -24.53
CA GLY A 65 -1.58 -5.59 -24.72
C GLY A 65 -0.69 -6.14 -23.60
N TYR A 66 -0.65 -5.48 -22.44
CA TYR A 66 0.04 -6.00 -21.26
C TYR A 66 -0.91 -6.82 -20.37
N ASN A 67 -0.33 -7.69 -19.55
CA ASN A 67 -1.04 -8.48 -18.55
C ASN A 67 -0.29 -8.35 -17.22
N TYR A 68 -1.05 -8.18 -16.15
CA TYR A 68 -0.56 -8.26 -14.79
C TYR A 68 -0.72 -9.67 -14.25
N PHE A 69 0.23 -10.09 -13.44
CA PHE A 69 0.20 -11.34 -12.69
C PHE A 69 0.71 -11.08 -11.28
N ALA A 70 -0.15 -11.21 -10.28
CA ALA A 70 0.26 -11.25 -8.88
C ALA A 70 0.43 -12.71 -8.46
N CYS A 71 1.66 -13.20 -8.53
CA CYS A 71 1.99 -14.61 -8.32
C CYS A 71 2.24 -14.88 -6.84
N LYS A 72 1.54 -15.86 -6.27
CA LYS A 72 1.73 -16.27 -4.87
C LYS A 72 3.05 -17.02 -4.71
N MET A 73 3.92 -16.49 -3.85
CA MET A 73 5.20 -17.06 -3.45
C MET A 73 5.07 -17.74 -2.07
N GLU A 74 6.19 -18.19 -1.52
CA GLU A 74 6.26 -18.71 -0.14
C GLU A 74 5.94 -17.60 0.88
N ASN A 75 5.59 -18.01 2.11
CA ASN A 75 5.31 -17.12 3.24
C ASN A 75 4.21 -16.06 2.98
N ASN A 76 3.24 -16.40 2.12
CA ASN A 76 2.11 -15.53 1.76
C ASN A 76 2.52 -14.19 1.12
N VAL A 77 3.72 -14.12 0.53
CA VAL A 77 4.17 -12.98 -0.26
C VAL A 77 3.73 -13.15 -1.71
N TYR A 78 3.43 -12.05 -2.39
CA TYR A 78 3.12 -12.02 -3.81
C TYR A 78 4.17 -11.22 -4.58
N LYS A 79 4.49 -11.70 -5.78
CA LYS A 79 5.34 -10.98 -6.73
C LYS A 79 4.50 -10.50 -7.90
N LEU A 80 4.59 -9.20 -8.19
CA LEU A 80 3.98 -8.63 -9.39
C LEU A 80 4.87 -8.87 -10.61
N ILE A 81 4.30 -9.47 -11.65
CA ILE A 81 4.91 -9.66 -12.96
C ILE A 81 4.03 -8.97 -13.99
N ILE A 82 4.65 -8.26 -14.93
CA ILE A 82 3.96 -7.55 -16.02
C ILE A 82 4.57 -7.98 -17.34
N GLU A 83 3.75 -8.53 -18.23
CA GLU A 83 4.20 -9.01 -19.54
C GLU A 83 3.34 -8.50 -20.68
N HIS A 84 3.98 -8.15 -21.78
CA HIS A 84 3.30 -7.80 -23.02
C HIS A 84 2.97 -9.06 -23.84
N ALA A 85 1.76 -9.15 -24.39
CA ALA A 85 1.28 -10.27 -25.19
C ALA A 85 2.14 -10.55 -26.44
N SER A 86 2.82 -9.52 -26.95
CA SER A 86 3.89 -9.65 -27.95
C SER A 86 5.28 -9.51 -27.33
N LEU A 87 6.09 -10.54 -27.52
CA LEU A 87 7.40 -10.76 -26.89
C LEU A 87 8.48 -9.78 -27.35
N PHE A 88 8.29 -9.17 -28.51
CA PHE A 88 9.25 -8.24 -29.11
C PHE A 88 8.98 -6.77 -28.77
N LYS A 89 7.94 -6.48 -27.97
CA LYS A 89 7.48 -5.12 -27.67
C LYS A 89 7.59 -4.76 -26.19
N LYS A 90 8.48 -5.42 -25.45
CA LYS A 90 8.68 -5.11 -24.02
C LYS A 90 9.35 -3.74 -23.89
N ASP A 91 8.53 -2.72 -23.67
CA ASP A 91 8.97 -1.40 -23.25
C ASP A 91 9.10 -1.35 -21.72
N GLU A 92 10.33 -1.15 -21.25
CA GLU A 92 10.66 -1.08 -19.84
C GLU A 92 10.03 0.15 -19.15
N SER A 93 9.89 1.26 -19.87
CA SER A 93 9.29 2.48 -19.33
C SER A 93 7.80 2.30 -19.05
N THR A 94 7.07 1.71 -20.00
CA THR A 94 5.67 1.31 -19.83
C THR A 94 5.52 0.30 -18.69
N THR A 95 6.42 -0.69 -18.61
CA THR A 95 6.38 -1.71 -17.54
C THR A 95 6.56 -1.09 -16.15
N LYS A 96 7.50 -0.14 -16.01
CA LYS A 96 7.72 0.60 -14.75
C LYS A 96 6.52 1.47 -14.37
N ASN A 97 5.91 2.14 -15.36
CA ASN A 97 4.70 2.94 -15.11
C ASN A 97 3.54 2.06 -14.63
N LEU A 98 3.29 0.93 -15.29
CA LEU A 98 2.26 -0.03 -14.89
C LEU A 98 2.52 -0.60 -13.49
N ALA A 99 3.77 -0.96 -13.18
CA ALA A 99 4.15 -1.43 -11.85
C ALA A 99 3.88 -0.38 -10.76
N SER A 100 4.27 0.88 -11.00
CA SER A 100 4.03 2.00 -10.08
C SER A 100 2.53 2.27 -9.87
N ARG A 101 1.73 2.23 -10.94
CA ARG A 101 0.27 2.36 -10.86
C ARG A 101 -0.36 1.25 -10.01
N PHE A 102 0.08 0.01 -10.19
CA PHE A 102 -0.40 -1.12 -9.40
C PHE A 102 0.00 -1.01 -7.93
N GLN A 103 1.26 -0.69 -7.65
CA GLN A 103 1.75 -0.48 -6.29
C GLN A 103 0.93 0.59 -5.57
N ARG A 104 0.69 1.74 -6.22
CA ARG A 104 -0.13 2.81 -5.68
C ARG A 104 -1.57 2.38 -5.42
N ALA A 105 -2.18 1.62 -6.35
CA ALA A 105 -3.53 1.09 -6.18
C ALA A 105 -3.63 0.10 -5.01
N TYR A 106 -2.60 -0.73 -4.80
CA TYR A 106 -2.51 -1.65 -3.67
C TYR A 106 -2.38 -0.89 -2.34
N ILE A 107 -1.51 0.10 -2.25
CA ILE A 107 -1.36 0.94 -1.05
C ILE A 107 -2.67 1.67 -0.74
N SER A 108 -3.32 2.26 -1.75
CA SER A 108 -4.63 2.90 -1.58
C SER A 108 -5.69 1.91 -1.06
N ALA A 109 -5.72 0.67 -1.56
CA ALA A 109 -6.62 -0.37 -1.05
C ALA A 109 -6.31 -0.79 0.39
N ALA A 110 -5.03 -0.91 0.76
CA ALA A 110 -4.62 -1.22 2.13
C ALA A 110 -5.06 -0.10 3.09
N ILE A 111 -4.87 1.16 2.69
CA ILE A 111 -5.29 2.34 3.45
C ILE A 111 -6.81 2.37 3.63
N GLU A 112 -7.58 2.07 2.59
CA GLU A 112 -9.04 1.99 2.68
C GLU A 112 -9.49 0.91 3.67
N ASN A 113 -8.82 -0.25 3.73
CA ASN A 113 -9.12 -1.27 4.73
C ASN A 113 -8.86 -0.74 6.15
N THR A 114 -7.73 -0.07 6.36
CA THR A 114 -7.42 0.57 7.65
C THR A 114 -8.46 1.63 8.03
N MET A 115 -8.87 2.47 7.07
CA MET A 115 -9.91 3.48 7.28
C MET A 115 -11.25 2.85 7.68
N GLN A 116 -11.70 1.82 6.97
CA GLN A 116 -12.95 1.11 7.27
C GLN A 116 -12.97 0.56 8.70
N ARG A 117 -11.83 0.07 9.22
CA ARG A 117 -11.72 -0.41 10.59
C ARG A 117 -11.80 0.71 11.63
N ILE A 118 -11.15 1.84 11.36
CA ILE A 118 -11.24 3.03 12.23
C ILE A 118 -12.70 3.53 12.26
N GLU A 119 -13.36 3.57 11.11
CA GLU A 119 -14.77 3.94 10.99
C GLU A 119 -15.71 2.96 11.68
N ALA A 120 -15.43 1.65 11.62
CA ALA A 120 -16.16 0.63 12.35
C ALA A 120 -16.08 0.80 13.88
N SER A 121 -15.06 1.52 14.36
CA SER A 121 -14.91 1.91 15.76
C SER A 121 -15.66 3.22 16.11
N GLY A 122 -16.41 3.79 15.16
CA GLY A 122 -17.18 5.02 15.31
C GLY A 122 -16.34 6.30 15.15
N ILE A 123 -15.09 6.19 14.69
CA ILE A 123 -14.19 7.32 14.50
C ILE A 123 -14.24 7.74 13.03
N PRO A 124 -14.62 8.98 12.69
CA PRO A 124 -14.66 9.42 11.30
C PRO A 124 -13.24 9.49 10.71
N THR A 125 -13.13 9.15 9.43
CA THR A 125 -11.85 9.20 8.70
C THR A 125 -11.97 9.95 7.37
N ARG A 126 -10.85 10.45 6.88
CA ARG A 126 -10.73 11.10 5.58
C ARG A 126 -9.37 10.80 4.96
N LEU A 127 -9.38 10.48 3.67
CA LEU A 127 -8.17 10.33 2.88
C LEU A 127 -7.84 11.61 2.10
N LYS A 128 -6.56 11.99 2.10
CA LYS A 128 -5.98 12.96 1.16
C LYS A 128 -4.84 12.28 0.41
N GLU A 129 -4.98 12.17 -0.90
CA GLU A 129 -3.96 11.56 -1.76
C GLU A 129 -3.15 12.63 -2.50
N SER A 130 -1.82 12.47 -2.51
CA SER A 130 -0.89 13.23 -3.35
C SER A 130 -0.05 12.27 -4.20
N GLU A 131 0.82 12.77 -5.08
CA GLU A 131 1.62 11.93 -5.99
C GLU A 131 2.55 10.94 -5.25
N ASP A 132 3.12 11.31 -4.11
CA ASP A 132 4.07 10.46 -3.36
C ASP A 132 3.59 10.09 -1.96
N ASN A 133 2.39 10.52 -1.55
CA ASN A 133 1.92 10.32 -0.20
C ASN A 133 0.40 10.15 -0.09
N PHE A 134 0.01 9.53 1.02
CA PHE A 134 -1.37 9.39 1.47
C PHE A 134 -1.45 9.88 2.92
N ASP A 135 -2.34 10.84 3.17
CA ASP A 135 -2.64 11.35 4.50
C ASP A 135 -4.02 10.83 4.94
N ILE A 136 -4.03 9.96 5.94
CA ILE A 136 -5.24 9.47 6.61
C ILE A 136 -5.48 10.39 7.81
N GLU A 137 -6.51 11.22 7.74
CA GLU A 137 -6.93 12.06 8.87
C GLU A 137 -8.09 11.41 9.60
N PHE A 138 -8.08 11.39 10.93
CA PHE A 138 -9.10 10.74 11.76
C PHE A 138 -9.28 11.42 13.12
N GLY A 139 -10.36 11.10 13.80
CA GLY A 139 -10.79 11.77 15.04
C GLY A 139 -11.98 12.69 14.79
N SER A 140 -12.69 13.06 15.85
CA SER A 140 -13.96 13.81 15.75
C SER A 140 -13.83 15.13 14.97
N ASN A 141 -12.65 15.73 14.98
CA ASN A 141 -12.30 16.95 14.26
C ASN A 141 -11.13 16.75 13.27
N TYR A 142 -10.81 15.50 12.90
CA TYR A 142 -9.67 15.15 12.04
C TYR A 142 -8.32 15.62 12.61
N GLU A 143 -8.18 15.57 13.93
CA GLU A 143 -7.02 16.04 14.68
C GLU A 143 -5.82 15.09 14.65
N TYR A 144 -6.03 13.83 14.27
CA TYR A 144 -4.98 12.82 14.14
C TYR A 144 -4.68 12.54 12.68
N ARG A 145 -3.43 12.16 12.38
CA ARG A 145 -3.01 11.86 11.02
C ARG A 145 -2.03 10.69 10.96
N ILE A 146 -2.22 9.79 10.01
CA ILE A 146 -1.19 8.83 9.56
C ILE A 146 -0.79 9.26 8.14
N ARG A 147 0.50 9.51 7.94
CA ARG A 147 1.08 9.81 6.63
C ARG A 147 1.85 8.61 6.13
N VAL A 148 1.48 8.10 4.97
CA VAL A 148 2.20 7.04 4.26
C VAL A 148 2.91 7.67 3.07
N THR A 149 4.23 7.64 3.05
CA THR A 149 5.06 8.18 1.95
C THR A 149 5.74 7.03 1.21
N LEU A 150 5.65 7.06 -0.11
CA LEU A 150 6.28 6.07 -0.98
C LEU A 150 7.61 6.60 -1.52
N SER A 151 8.67 5.81 -1.44
CA SER A 151 9.98 6.13 -2.01
C SER A 151 10.56 4.89 -2.71
N GLY A 152 10.13 4.65 -3.94
CA GLY A 152 10.49 3.46 -4.70
C GLY A 152 9.90 2.19 -4.08
N ASN A 153 10.75 1.33 -3.51
CA ASN A 153 10.32 0.12 -2.79
C ASN A 153 10.29 0.31 -1.25
N GLU A 154 10.60 1.50 -0.75
CA GLU A 154 10.53 1.82 0.68
C GLU A 154 9.21 2.53 0.99
N ILE A 155 8.59 2.16 2.10
CA ILE A 155 7.45 2.87 2.69
C ILE A 155 7.90 3.50 4.00
N LYS A 156 7.56 4.77 4.16
CA LYS A 156 7.70 5.50 5.40
C LYS A 156 6.33 5.90 5.92
N GLU A 157 6.02 5.46 7.13
CA GLU A 157 4.78 5.77 7.82
C GLU A 157 5.06 6.72 8.99
N GLU A 158 4.26 7.77 9.13
CA GLU A 158 4.39 8.76 10.21
C GLU A 158 3.04 9.03 10.87
N VAL A 159 2.95 8.79 12.19
CA VAL A 159 1.74 9.04 12.99
C VAL A 159 1.87 10.35 13.75
N PHE A 160 0.83 11.19 13.67
CA PHE A 160 0.78 12.50 14.31
C PHE A 160 -0.41 12.63 15.26
N GLY A 161 -0.17 13.23 16.43
CA GLY A 161 -1.22 13.66 17.37
C GLY A 161 -1.76 12.56 18.30
N VAL A 162 -1.48 11.28 18.04
CA VAL A 162 -1.96 10.16 18.86
C VAL A 162 -1.19 10.08 20.19
N LYS A 163 -1.86 9.70 21.27
CA LYS A 163 -1.24 9.51 22.60
C LYS A 163 -1.29 8.03 23.02
N GLY A 164 -0.21 7.56 23.65
CA GLY A 164 -0.08 6.20 24.18
C GLY A 164 0.07 5.09 23.12
N ASP A 165 -0.11 3.84 23.56
CA ASP A 165 0.11 2.61 22.78
C ASP A 165 -0.92 2.37 21.67
N ILE A 166 -1.86 3.31 21.48
CA ILE A 166 -2.85 3.25 20.41
C ILE A 166 -2.18 3.50 19.05
N CYS A 167 -1.09 4.27 19.02
CA CYS A 167 -0.40 4.59 17.76
C CYS A 167 0.15 3.35 17.05
N THR A 168 0.75 2.41 17.76
CA THR A 168 1.28 1.16 17.18
C THR A 168 0.18 0.22 16.73
N LYS A 169 -0.93 0.13 17.47
CA LYS A 169 -2.07 -0.71 17.07
C LYS A 169 -2.78 -0.21 15.81
N LEU A 170 -2.74 1.10 15.56
CA LEU A 170 -3.32 1.71 14.36
C LEU A 170 -2.50 1.39 13.11
N THR A 171 -1.19 1.24 13.26
CA THR A 171 -0.25 1.06 12.16
C THR A 171 0.10 -0.39 11.92
N GLU A 172 0.03 -1.26 12.94
CA GLU A 172 0.32 -2.70 12.86
C GLU A 172 -0.43 -3.41 11.72
N GLU A 173 -1.69 -3.06 11.49
CA GLU A 173 -2.45 -3.65 10.37
C GLU A 173 -1.92 -3.14 9.02
N LEU A 174 -1.68 -1.84 8.91
CA LEU A 174 -1.16 -1.25 7.69
C LEU A 174 0.24 -1.80 7.36
N GLU A 175 1.09 -1.93 8.37
CA GLU A 175 2.38 -2.62 8.30
C GLU A 175 2.21 -4.08 7.86
N SER A 176 1.23 -4.82 8.39
CA SER A 176 0.98 -6.22 7.99
C SER A 176 0.54 -6.39 6.52
N LEU A 177 -0.13 -5.37 5.97
CA LEU A 177 -0.59 -5.33 4.58
C LEU A 177 0.51 -4.89 3.61
N LEU A 178 1.51 -4.15 4.09
CA LEU A 178 2.51 -3.48 3.25
C LEU A 178 3.92 -4.01 3.43
N ALA A 179 4.20 -4.81 4.46
CA ALA A 179 5.51 -5.38 4.77
C ALA A 179 5.42 -6.91 4.88
N SER A 180 6.51 -7.61 4.52
CA SER A 180 6.58 -9.05 4.77
C SER A 180 6.59 -9.35 6.28
N PRO A 181 6.10 -10.51 6.74
CA PRO A 181 6.16 -10.89 8.16
C PRO A 181 7.58 -10.94 8.75
N THR A 182 8.60 -11.03 7.89
CA THR A 182 10.02 -11.07 8.25
C THR A 182 10.73 -9.74 7.99
N ALA A 183 10.01 -8.69 7.57
CA ALA A 183 10.59 -7.39 7.29
C ALA A 183 11.09 -6.73 8.58
N GLU A 184 12.24 -6.06 8.49
CA GLU A 184 12.74 -5.22 9.58
C GLU A 184 11.96 -3.90 9.61
N LEU A 185 11.24 -3.65 10.70
CA LEU A 185 10.51 -2.40 10.93
C LEU A 185 11.39 -1.44 11.74
N LEU A 186 11.84 -0.36 11.12
CA LEU A 186 12.68 0.65 11.75
C LEU A 186 11.81 1.77 12.32
N THR A 187 11.38 1.64 13.58
CA THR A 187 10.53 2.62 14.27
C THR A 187 11.35 3.64 15.08
N GLU A 188 11.25 4.91 14.69
CA GLU A 188 11.79 6.05 15.41
C GLU A 188 10.67 6.79 16.15
N TRP A 189 10.83 6.97 17.47
CA TRP A 189 9.88 7.70 18.30
C TRP A 189 10.18 9.20 18.28
N LYS A 190 9.19 10.01 17.89
CA LYS A 190 9.30 11.47 17.96
C LYS A 190 8.74 11.97 19.30
N PRO A 191 9.49 12.83 20.02
CA PRO A 191 9.01 13.40 21.27
C PRO A 191 7.70 14.18 21.05
N GLU A 192 6.85 14.22 22.06
CA GLU A 192 5.57 14.92 21.99
C GLU A 192 5.79 16.38 21.61
N TYR A 193 5.09 16.84 20.56
CA TYR A 193 4.98 18.26 20.30
C TYR A 193 4.27 18.90 21.49
N THR A 194 4.98 19.68 22.30
CA THR A 194 4.37 20.71 23.13
C THR A 194 3.74 21.71 22.18
N VAL A 195 2.43 21.55 21.94
CA VAL A 195 1.64 22.66 21.39
C VAL A 195 1.71 23.75 22.44
N VAL A 196 2.62 24.70 22.26
CA VAL A 196 2.60 25.95 22.98
C VAL A 196 1.32 26.62 22.52
N HIS A 197 0.24 26.48 23.28
CA HIS A 197 -0.85 27.43 23.20
C HIS A 197 -0.22 28.78 23.52
N GLU A 198 -0.14 29.68 22.53
CA GLU A 198 0.06 31.09 22.84
C GLU A 198 -1.08 31.49 23.76
N GLU A 199 -0.78 31.65 25.05
CA GLU A 199 -1.72 32.24 26.01
C GLU A 199 -2.10 33.62 25.49
N GLN A 200 -3.26 33.74 24.85
CA GLN A 200 -3.87 35.02 24.59
C GLN A 200 -4.25 35.64 25.94
N THR A 201 -3.40 36.54 26.43
CA THR A 201 -3.68 37.35 27.61
C THR A 201 -4.76 38.36 27.25
N LEU A 202 -6.02 38.04 27.57
CA LEU A 202 -7.13 38.98 27.50
C LEU A 202 -6.98 40.04 28.61
N GLN A 203 -6.54 41.25 28.24
CA GLN A 203 -6.63 42.43 29.11
C GLN A 203 -8.04 43.03 29.02
N ILE A 204 -8.82 42.89 30.09
CA ILE A 204 -10.11 43.59 30.23
C ILE A 204 -9.84 44.97 30.85
N LEU A 205 -9.94 46.02 30.03
CA LEU A 205 -10.00 47.41 30.51
C LEU A 205 -11.45 47.75 30.85
N SER A 206 -11.72 47.98 32.13
CA SER A 206 -12.99 48.58 32.55
C SER A 206 -12.83 50.11 32.62
N ALA A 207 -13.55 50.82 31.76
CA ALA A 207 -13.76 52.26 31.92
C ALA A 207 -14.95 52.46 32.87
N ARG A 208 -14.70 53.06 34.04
CA ARG A 208 -15.77 53.58 34.89
C ARG A 208 -16.25 54.91 34.30
N LEU A 209 -17.52 54.98 33.92
CA LEU A 209 -18.27 56.23 33.74
C LEU A 209 -18.96 56.58 35.06
#